data_AF-A0A7T1MEV1-F1
#
_entry.id   AF-A0A7T1MEV1-F1
#
_cell.length_a   1.000
_cell.length_b   1.000
_cell.length_c   1.000
_cell.angle_alpha   90.00
_cell.angle_beta   90.00
_cell.angle_gamma   90.00
#
_symmetry.space_group_name_H-M   'P 1'
#
loop_
_entity.id
_entity.type
_entity.pdbx_description
1 polymer ?
#
loop_
_entity_poly.entity_id
_entity_poly.type
_entity_poly.pdbx_seq_one_letter_code
_entity_poly.pdbx_strand_id
1 'polypeptide(L)'
;MEHGSTTLSALRQSLSAAVPAGHSDEDGVRRQWWAALATLQEDFLLPQLPLRGLWLAAPLPALYEPELLLHLKGWVWAPDSLERLRGSVAPLLPGAAGSRGTPAPGQLPGFERLQLSDDDGSDPLLLLITPRLQVALCLDGPPRERRLVARFDPAGLSAALSLLDRRLQQQRPSAAAELRRALRELGPLANAEDVALQFWPRMAERLGTIAPSLTLQPLVHGGNRAETPRAVSSELALLEALTHEVRTPLATIRTLIRSLLRRSDLSAVVRERLEQIDGECNEQIDRFGLIFHAAELQSQPESDESGHGERERLARTDLSALLRQLEPLWQRQLERRGLQFELQVPDELPPVLSDPSRLETMLGGLVDRFSRGLSGGSRVRLSLQPAGNRLKLQICSEGTRPQRPEDHRRVGPVLSWDPETGSLQLSRQATQRLFHRLGGRLAERSGSDITVFFPVC
;
A
#
# COMPACT_ATOMS: atom_id res chain seq x y z
N MET A 1 32.13 31.36 -5.99
CA MET A 1 32.23 29.89 -5.83
C MET A 1 30.86 29.40 -5.37
N GLU A 2 29.98 29.08 -6.31
CA GLU A 2 28.63 28.60 -5.99
C GLU A 2 28.73 27.22 -5.32
N HIS A 3 28.43 27.15 -4.03
CA HIS A 3 28.19 25.88 -3.35
C HIS A 3 26.83 25.36 -3.84
N GLY A 4 26.84 24.71 -5.01
CA GLY A 4 25.66 24.04 -5.53
C GLY A 4 25.14 23.04 -4.49
N SER A 5 23.86 23.19 -4.12
CA SER A 5 23.20 22.35 -3.13
C SER A 5 23.38 20.86 -3.45
N THR A 6 23.87 20.07 -2.48
CA THR A 6 24.06 18.61 -2.59
C THR A 6 22.87 17.82 -2.04
N THR A 7 21.71 18.48 -1.87
CA THR A 7 20.49 17.83 -1.37
C THR A 7 19.91 16.85 -2.40
N LEU A 8 19.21 15.82 -1.91
CA LEU A 8 18.53 14.87 -2.79
C LEU A 8 17.40 15.56 -3.59
N SER A 9 16.81 16.62 -3.04
CA SER A 9 15.84 17.47 -3.76
C SER A 9 16.47 18.14 -5.00
N ALA A 10 17.66 18.73 -4.86
CA ALA A 10 18.37 19.32 -6.00
C ALA A 10 18.75 18.27 -7.07
N LEU A 11 19.04 17.04 -6.65
CA LEU A 11 19.30 15.94 -7.56
C LEU A 11 18.04 15.54 -8.36
N ARG A 12 16.88 15.44 -7.70
CA ARG A 12 15.61 15.14 -8.40
C ARG A 12 15.23 16.24 -9.40
N GLN A 13 15.44 17.50 -9.05
CA GLN A 13 15.26 18.64 -9.96
C GLN A 13 16.21 18.58 -11.16
N SER A 14 17.46 18.17 -10.96
CA SER A 14 18.43 17.98 -12.05
C SER A 14 17.99 16.86 -13.01
N LEU A 15 17.51 15.73 -12.47
CA LEU A 15 16.99 14.62 -13.27
C LEU A 15 15.74 15.02 -14.08
N SER A 16 14.92 15.93 -13.54
CA SER A 16 13.63 16.32 -14.11
C SER A 16 13.69 17.55 -15.03
N ALA A 17 14.83 18.24 -15.15
CA ALA A 17 14.97 19.51 -15.87
C ALA A 17 14.52 19.50 -17.35
N ALA A 18 14.57 18.34 -18.02
CA ALA A 18 14.15 18.16 -19.41
C ALA A 18 12.89 17.30 -19.57
N VAL A 19 12.23 16.95 -18.47
CA VAL A 19 10.99 16.18 -18.47
C VAL A 19 9.83 17.16 -18.36
N PRO A 20 8.75 17.03 -19.15
CA PRO A 20 7.54 17.84 -18.99
C PRO A 20 6.95 17.70 -17.58
N ALA A 21 6.15 18.67 -17.15
CA ALA A 21 5.35 18.54 -15.93
C ALA A 21 4.39 17.35 -16.07
N GLY A 22 4.14 16.65 -14.97
CA GLY A 22 3.17 15.57 -14.94
C GLY A 22 1.75 16.11 -14.74
N HIS A 23 0.78 15.20 -14.79
CA HIS A 23 -0.62 15.48 -14.45
C HIS A 23 -1.12 14.54 -13.35
N SER A 24 -0.21 13.80 -12.71
CA SER A 24 -0.58 12.84 -11.67
C SER A 24 -0.83 13.57 -10.36
N ASP A 25 -1.79 13.06 -9.60
CA ASP A 25 -1.86 13.29 -8.17
C ASP A 25 -0.81 12.42 -7.44
N GLU A 26 -0.72 12.60 -6.12
CA GLU A 26 0.23 11.87 -5.28
C GLU A 26 0.04 10.34 -5.30
N ASP A 27 -1.20 9.87 -5.48
CA ASP A 27 -1.52 8.45 -5.53
C ASP A 27 -1.21 7.84 -6.89
N GLY A 28 -1.56 8.54 -7.96
CA GLY A 28 -1.21 8.20 -9.32
C GLY A 28 0.30 8.06 -9.48
N VAL A 29 1.06 9.03 -8.98
CA VAL A 29 2.52 9.02 -9.12
C VAL A 29 3.20 7.94 -8.28
N ARG A 30 2.66 7.58 -7.11
CA ARG A 30 3.20 6.44 -6.32
C ARG A 30 2.85 5.08 -6.88
N ARG A 31 1.66 4.91 -7.47
CA ARG A 31 1.37 3.72 -8.26
C ARG A 31 2.35 3.58 -9.42
N GLN A 32 2.64 4.68 -10.10
CA GLN A 32 3.66 4.72 -11.15
C GLN A 32 5.04 4.33 -10.60
N TRP A 33 5.45 4.85 -9.43
CA TRP A 33 6.71 4.48 -8.77
C TRP A 33 6.80 2.98 -8.48
N TRP A 34 5.78 2.38 -7.87
CA TRP A 34 5.79 0.95 -7.55
C TRP A 34 5.75 0.07 -8.80
N ALA A 35 4.95 0.45 -9.80
CA ALA A 35 4.92 -0.23 -11.08
C ALA A 35 6.29 -0.16 -11.77
N ALA A 36 6.96 0.99 -11.70
CA ALA A 36 8.32 1.17 -12.23
C ALA A 36 9.34 0.29 -11.51
N LEU A 37 9.33 0.23 -10.17
CA LEU A 37 10.22 -0.63 -9.39
C LEU A 37 10.00 -2.12 -9.67
N ALA A 38 8.74 -2.54 -9.77
CA ALA A 38 8.41 -3.93 -10.05
C ALA A 38 8.79 -4.31 -11.48
N THR A 39 8.52 -3.44 -12.45
CA THR A 39 8.96 -3.62 -13.84
C THR A 39 10.49 -3.74 -13.90
N LEU A 40 11.21 -2.84 -13.24
CA LEU A 40 12.67 -2.86 -13.23
C LEU A 40 13.23 -4.15 -12.62
N GLN A 41 12.71 -4.59 -11.48
CA GLN A 41 13.22 -5.78 -10.81
C GLN A 41 12.85 -7.07 -11.53
N GLU A 42 11.57 -7.24 -11.89
CA GLU A 42 11.06 -8.51 -12.43
C GLU A 42 11.40 -8.70 -13.90
N ASP A 43 11.31 -7.65 -14.72
CA ASP A 43 11.43 -7.76 -16.17
C ASP A 43 12.85 -7.45 -16.67
N PHE A 44 13.62 -6.62 -15.95
CA PHE A 44 14.94 -6.17 -16.40
C PHE A 44 16.10 -6.73 -15.58
N LEU A 45 15.94 -6.95 -14.27
CA LEU A 45 17.04 -7.40 -13.40
C LEU A 45 17.06 -8.91 -13.16
N LEU A 46 15.97 -9.50 -12.67
CA LEU A 46 15.91 -10.93 -12.35
C LEU A 46 16.28 -11.84 -13.54
N PRO A 47 15.87 -11.57 -14.79
CA PRO A 47 16.26 -12.40 -15.93
C PRO A 47 17.76 -12.35 -16.27
N GLN A 48 18.50 -11.38 -15.72
CA GLN A 48 19.93 -11.21 -15.95
C GLN A 48 20.79 -11.85 -14.84
N LEU A 49 20.19 -12.55 -13.88
CA LEU A 49 20.94 -13.24 -12.83
C LEU A 49 21.81 -14.39 -13.39
N PRO A 50 23.04 -14.58 -12.88
CA PRO A 50 23.71 -13.74 -11.88
C PRO A 50 24.22 -12.44 -12.50
N LEU A 51 23.91 -11.31 -11.87
CA LEU A 51 24.45 -10.00 -12.27
C LEU A 51 25.34 -9.42 -11.19
N ARG A 52 26.10 -8.38 -11.55
CA ARG A 52 26.83 -7.54 -10.62
C ARG A 52 26.46 -6.10 -10.89
N GLY A 53 26.50 -5.29 -9.86
CA GLY A 53 26.06 -3.91 -9.96
C GLY A 53 25.96 -3.27 -8.61
N LEU A 54 25.48 -2.03 -8.64
CA LEU A 54 25.23 -1.26 -7.45
C LEU A 54 23.95 -0.45 -7.59
N TRP A 55 23.43 -0.04 -6.45
CA TRP A 55 22.26 0.81 -6.38
C TRP A 55 22.37 1.81 -5.23
N LEU A 56 21.77 2.98 -5.42
CA LEU A 56 21.63 3.99 -4.40
C LEU A 56 20.16 4.38 -4.31
N ALA A 57 19.61 4.49 -3.11
CA ALA A 57 18.22 4.87 -2.93
C ALA A 57 17.99 5.84 -1.77
N ALA A 58 16.86 6.53 -1.82
CA ALA A 58 16.33 7.36 -0.75
C ALA A 58 14.82 7.52 -0.91
N PRO A 59 14.08 7.87 0.16
CA PRO A 59 14.48 7.82 1.57
C PRO A 59 14.44 6.38 2.14
N LEU A 60 14.07 5.40 1.31
CA LEU A 60 13.93 3.99 1.69
C LEU A 60 14.61 3.09 0.66
N PRO A 61 14.90 1.82 1.01
CA PRO A 61 15.37 0.83 0.05
C PRO A 61 14.39 0.68 -1.12
N ALA A 62 14.91 0.72 -2.34
CA ALA A 62 14.09 0.58 -3.55
C ALA A 62 14.07 -0.85 -4.11
N LEU A 63 15.08 -1.66 -3.78
CA LEU A 63 15.13 -3.07 -4.11
C LEU A 63 14.59 -3.92 -2.96
N TYR A 64 13.80 -4.94 -3.31
CA TYR A 64 13.18 -5.87 -2.35
C TYR A 64 13.44 -7.34 -2.68
N GLU A 65 13.89 -7.67 -3.90
CA GLU A 65 14.17 -9.05 -4.30
C GLU A 65 15.45 -9.59 -3.61
N PRO A 66 15.37 -10.71 -2.85
CA PRO A 66 16.52 -11.22 -2.09
C PRO A 66 17.73 -11.55 -2.97
N GLU A 67 17.50 -12.16 -4.13
CA GLU A 67 18.58 -12.50 -5.08
C GLU A 67 19.29 -11.23 -5.58
N LEU A 68 18.56 -10.14 -5.82
CA LEU A 68 19.17 -8.88 -6.23
C LEU A 68 19.97 -8.25 -5.08
N LEU A 69 19.46 -8.30 -3.84
CA LEU A 69 20.15 -7.79 -2.66
C LEU A 69 21.42 -8.58 -2.31
N LEU A 70 21.51 -9.86 -2.70
CA LEU A 70 22.72 -10.68 -2.55
C LEU A 70 23.80 -10.32 -3.58
N HIS A 71 23.40 -9.94 -4.79
CA HIS A 71 24.30 -9.74 -5.93
C HIS A 71 24.67 -8.27 -6.19
N LEU A 72 23.86 -7.32 -5.70
CA LEU A 72 24.03 -5.90 -5.90
C LEU A 72 24.43 -5.19 -4.61
N LYS A 73 25.42 -4.30 -4.70
CA LYS A 73 25.85 -3.50 -3.56
C LYS A 73 25.01 -2.23 -3.43
N GLY A 74 24.33 -2.05 -2.30
CA GLY A 74 23.45 -0.90 -2.08
C GLY A 74 23.99 0.18 -1.14
N TRP A 75 23.54 1.41 -1.34
CA TRP A 75 23.61 2.51 -0.36
C TRP A 75 22.24 3.18 -0.22
N VAL A 76 21.77 3.41 1.01
CA VAL A 76 20.44 3.98 1.24
C VAL A 76 20.51 5.14 2.23
N TRP A 77 20.11 6.33 1.79
CA TRP A 77 19.82 7.44 2.70
C TRP A 77 18.46 7.21 3.34
N ALA A 78 18.42 6.99 4.65
CA ALA A 78 17.20 6.67 5.36
C ALA A 78 17.03 7.45 6.68
N PRO A 79 15.78 7.72 7.13
CA PRO A 79 15.51 8.39 8.39
C PRO A 79 15.88 7.53 9.61
N ASP A 80 16.18 8.15 10.75
CA ASP A 80 16.57 7.46 12.01
C ASP A 80 15.49 6.56 12.61
N SER A 81 14.22 6.80 12.28
CA SER A 81 13.12 5.90 12.65
C SER A 81 13.29 4.48 12.12
N LEU A 82 13.98 4.29 10.98
CA LEU A 82 14.26 2.97 10.43
C LEU A 82 15.22 2.15 11.31
N GLU A 83 16.07 2.78 12.13
CA GLU A 83 16.93 2.07 13.10
C GLU A 83 16.15 1.60 14.33
N ARG A 84 15.17 2.40 14.79
CA ARG A 84 14.33 2.05 15.95
C ARG A 84 13.51 0.78 15.72
N LEU A 85 13.10 0.52 14.47
CA LEU A 85 12.46 -0.74 14.06
C LEU A 85 13.40 -1.97 14.17
N ARG A 86 14.73 -1.79 14.26
CA ARG A 86 15.70 -2.87 14.47
C ARG A 86 16.10 -3.06 15.94
N GLY A 87 16.05 -1.99 16.75
CA GLY A 87 16.34 -2.05 18.19
C GLY A 87 15.38 -2.98 18.95
N SER A 88 14.20 -3.23 18.41
CA SER A 88 13.34 -4.34 18.81
C SER A 88 13.81 -5.62 18.12
N VAL A 89 14.93 -6.18 18.58
CA VAL A 89 15.11 -7.63 18.49
C VAL A 89 14.03 -8.19 19.40
N ALA A 90 12.88 -8.56 18.83
CA ALA A 90 11.96 -9.46 19.53
C ALA A 90 12.79 -10.63 20.06
N PRO A 91 12.67 -11.00 21.35
CA PRO A 91 13.50 -12.05 21.92
C PRO A 91 13.33 -13.30 21.07
N LEU A 92 14.42 -13.72 20.41
CA LEU A 92 14.46 -14.98 19.69
C LEU A 92 14.06 -16.07 20.69
N LEU A 93 13.05 -16.86 20.32
CA LEU A 93 12.66 -18.04 21.08
C LEU A 93 13.92 -18.89 21.35
N PRO A 94 14.12 -19.39 22.58
CA PRO A 94 15.30 -20.16 22.94
C PRO A 94 15.33 -21.44 22.09
N GLY A 95 16.28 -21.53 21.15
CA GLY A 95 16.45 -22.70 20.30
C GLY A 95 17.22 -22.49 18.99
N ALA A 96 17.34 -21.26 18.48
CA ALA A 96 18.02 -20.99 17.21
C ALA A 96 19.42 -20.39 17.39
N ALA A 97 20.25 -20.94 18.28
CA ALA A 97 21.68 -20.64 18.31
C ALA A 97 22.41 -21.53 17.30
N GLY A 98 22.24 -21.20 16.01
CA GLY A 98 22.88 -21.89 14.89
C GLY A 98 23.65 -20.92 14.01
N SER A 99 24.89 -20.63 14.40
CA SER A 99 26.00 -20.11 13.58
C SER A 99 25.65 -19.35 12.30
N ARG A 100 25.58 -18.01 12.38
CA ARG A 100 26.02 -17.06 11.35
C ARG A 100 26.31 -15.74 12.04
N GLY A 101 27.54 -15.24 11.88
CA GLY A 101 28.08 -14.10 12.61
C GLY A 101 27.16 -12.89 12.59
N THR A 102 27.00 -12.25 13.74
CA THR A 102 26.32 -10.97 13.92
C THR A 102 26.99 -9.92 13.02
N PRO A 103 26.30 -9.32 12.03
CA PRO A 103 26.87 -8.23 11.25
C PRO A 103 27.10 -7.01 12.16
N ALA A 104 28.13 -6.22 11.84
CA ALA A 104 28.43 -4.99 12.56
C ALA A 104 27.21 -4.04 12.59
N PRO A 105 27.00 -3.26 13.66
CA PRO A 105 25.92 -2.29 13.74
C PRO A 105 26.02 -1.30 12.57
N GLY A 106 24.98 -1.24 11.74
CA GLY A 106 24.89 -0.34 10.57
C GLY A 106 24.82 -1.02 9.19
N GLN A 107 25.03 -2.33 9.09
CA GLN A 107 24.84 -3.06 7.83
C GLN A 107 23.45 -3.72 7.78
N LEU A 108 22.68 -3.42 6.74
CA LEU A 108 21.51 -4.20 6.33
C LEU A 108 22.03 -5.28 5.35
N PRO A 109 21.49 -6.50 5.35
CA PRO A 109 21.91 -7.49 4.36
C PRO A 109 21.67 -6.91 2.96
N GLY A 110 22.75 -6.69 2.21
CA GLY A 110 22.72 -6.15 0.84
C GLY A 110 22.95 -4.63 0.68
N PHE A 111 22.96 -3.82 1.74
CA PHE A 111 23.23 -2.37 1.60
C PHE A 111 23.75 -1.65 2.85
N GLU A 112 24.44 -0.53 2.63
CA GLU A 112 24.92 0.39 3.66
C GLU A 112 23.93 1.53 3.89
N ARG A 113 23.63 1.85 5.15
CA ARG A 113 22.77 2.97 5.53
C ARG A 113 23.55 4.28 5.64
N LEU A 114 22.93 5.36 5.20
CA LEU A 114 23.42 6.73 5.27
C LEU A 114 22.37 7.63 5.93
N GLN A 115 22.81 8.70 6.58
CA GLN A 115 21.94 9.65 7.26
C GLN A 115 21.14 10.49 6.24
N LEU A 116 19.81 10.42 6.28
CA LEU A 116 18.95 11.33 5.53
C LEU A 116 18.82 12.67 6.30
N SER A 117 18.97 13.80 5.60
CA SER A 117 18.81 15.15 6.16
C SER A 117 17.38 15.65 5.94
N ASP A 118 16.89 16.56 6.78
CA ASP A 118 15.52 17.09 6.69
C ASP A 118 15.25 17.81 5.34
N ASP A 119 16.26 18.46 4.79
CA ASP A 119 16.20 19.17 3.50
C ASP A 119 16.13 18.25 2.27
N ASP A 120 16.24 16.93 2.45
CA ASP A 120 16.21 15.96 1.34
C ASP A 120 14.79 15.62 0.87
N GLY A 121 13.79 15.93 1.67
CA GLY A 121 12.39 15.60 1.41
C GLY A 121 12.09 14.10 1.46
N SER A 122 10.82 13.77 1.22
CA SER A 122 10.28 12.40 1.31
C SER A 122 10.13 11.68 -0.04
N ASP A 123 10.44 12.37 -1.14
CA ASP A 123 10.26 11.85 -2.49
C ASP A 123 11.33 10.82 -2.85
N PRO A 124 10.93 9.67 -3.38
CA PRO A 124 11.85 8.58 -3.61
C PRO A 124 12.77 8.84 -4.80
N LEU A 125 13.95 8.26 -4.69
CA LEU A 125 15.03 8.28 -5.66
C LEU A 125 15.68 6.90 -5.70
N LEU A 126 15.99 6.41 -6.89
CA LEU A 126 16.80 5.24 -7.15
C LEU A 126 17.80 5.56 -8.26
N LEU A 127 19.07 5.25 -8.05
CA LEU A 127 20.08 5.12 -9.10
C LEU A 127 20.57 3.69 -9.10
N LEU A 128 20.50 3.01 -10.24
CA LEU A 128 20.89 1.61 -10.41
C LEU A 128 21.88 1.51 -11.57
N ILE A 129 23.00 0.82 -11.33
CA ILE A 129 24.08 0.68 -12.31
C ILE A 129 24.55 -0.77 -12.34
N THR A 130 24.36 -1.42 -13.48
CA THR A 130 24.93 -2.73 -13.83
C THR A 130 25.70 -2.58 -15.16
N PRO A 131 26.51 -3.57 -15.58
CA PRO A 131 27.20 -3.51 -16.87
C PRO A 131 26.26 -3.38 -18.08
N ARG A 132 25.00 -3.82 -17.97
CA ARG A 132 24.02 -3.86 -19.08
C ARG A 132 22.80 -2.97 -18.89
N LEU A 133 22.64 -2.37 -17.72
CA LEU A 133 21.47 -1.54 -17.39
C LEU A 133 21.88 -0.42 -16.44
N GLN A 134 21.62 0.81 -16.84
CA GLN A 134 21.82 1.99 -16.01
C GLN A 134 20.53 2.81 -16.03
N VAL A 135 20.01 3.13 -14.84
CA VAL A 135 18.75 3.87 -14.73
C VAL A 135 18.72 4.72 -13.47
N ALA A 136 18.17 5.92 -13.58
CA ALA A 136 17.76 6.74 -12.46
C ALA A 136 16.23 6.90 -12.47
N LEU A 137 15.58 6.58 -11.36
CA LEU A 137 14.16 6.79 -11.14
C LEU A 137 13.96 7.79 -10.01
N CYS A 138 13.07 8.75 -10.17
CA CYS A 138 12.62 9.59 -9.05
C CYS A 138 11.20 10.11 -9.24
N LEU A 139 10.59 10.56 -8.14
CA LEU A 139 9.38 11.39 -8.18
C LEU A 139 9.75 12.87 -8.04
N ASP A 140 9.08 13.71 -8.80
CA ASP A 140 9.29 15.15 -8.76
C ASP A 140 8.00 15.92 -9.10
N GLY A 141 8.00 17.21 -8.83
CA GLY A 141 6.92 18.14 -9.16
C GLY A 141 6.04 18.52 -7.96
N PRO A 142 5.32 19.66 -8.05
CA PRO A 142 4.40 20.10 -7.02
C PRO A 142 3.12 19.24 -7.00
N PRO A 143 2.29 19.36 -5.94
CA PRO A 143 1.01 18.65 -5.87
C PRO A 143 0.14 18.91 -7.12
N ARG A 144 -0.49 17.86 -7.67
CA ARG A 144 -1.28 17.85 -8.92
C ARG A 144 -0.51 18.03 -10.23
N GLU A 145 0.80 18.25 -10.19
CA GLU A 145 1.69 18.21 -11.36
C GLU A 145 2.81 17.17 -11.17
N ARG A 146 2.51 16.12 -10.39
CA ARG A 146 3.48 15.10 -10.01
C ARG A 146 3.85 14.24 -11.20
N ARG A 147 5.12 13.87 -11.28
CA ARG A 147 5.68 13.06 -12.35
C ARG A 147 6.62 11.99 -11.83
N LEU A 148 6.54 10.80 -12.43
CA LEU A 148 7.61 9.83 -12.39
C LEU A 148 8.63 10.21 -13.47
N VAL A 149 9.89 10.31 -13.07
CA VAL A 149 11.02 10.52 -13.96
C VAL A 149 11.82 9.21 -14.04
N ALA A 150 12.05 8.73 -15.26
CA ALA A 150 12.99 7.63 -15.53
C ALA A 150 14.03 8.09 -16.56
N ARG A 151 15.31 8.03 -16.20
CA ARG A 151 16.44 8.43 -17.04
C ARG A 151 17.32 7.23 -17.33
N PHE A 152 17.58 6.99 -18.61
CA PHE A 152 18.47 5.94 -19.12
C PHE A 152 19.65 6.55 -19.91
N ASP A 153 19.67 7.87 -20.09
CA ASP A 153 20.69 8.56 -20.88
C ASP A 153 21.99 8.75 -20.08
N PRO A 154 23.17 8.60 -20.72
CA PRO A 154 24.46 8.69 -20.04
C PRO A 154 24.71 10.04 -19.36
N ALA A 155 24.24 11.13 -19.97
CA ALA A 155 24.46 12.49 -19.46
C ALA A 155 23.75 12.71 -18.12
N GLY A 156 22.45 12.38 -18.05
CA GLY A 156 21.66 12.48 -16.82
C GLY A 156 22.19 11.57 -15.70
N LEU A 157 22.54 10.33 -16.04
CA LEU A 157 23.10 9.36 -15.08
C LEU A 157 24.46 9.81 -14.53
N SER A 158 25.34 10.33 -15.38
CA SER A 158 26.66 10.84 -14.98
C SER A 158 26.53 12.07 -14.06
N ALA A 159 25.61 12.98 -14.39
CA ALA A 159 25.32 14.15 -13.56
C ALA A 159 24.78 13.76 -12.17
N ALA A 160 23.83 12.83 -12.13
CA ALA A 160 23.28 12.31 -10.87
C ALA A 160 24.36 11.62 -10.02
N LEU A 161 25.17 10.77 -10.62
CA LEU A 161 26.25 10.07 -9.92
C LEU A 161 27.30 11.05 -9.36
N SER A 162 27.64 12.10 -10.12
CA SER A 162 28.57 13.15 -9.68
C SER A 162 28.04 13.98 -8.50
N LEU A 163 26.72 14.16 -8.41
CA LEU A 163 26.07 14.82 -7.26
C LEU A 163 26.06 13.89 -6.03
N LEU A 164 25.71 12.62 -6.21
CA LEU A 164 25.71 11.63 -5.13
C LEU A 164 27.12 11.39 -4.58
N ASP A 165 28.13 11.33 -5.44
CA ASP A 165 29.52 11.17 -5.03
C ASP A 165 30.02 12.37 -4.21
N ARG A 166 29.73 13.61 -4.64
CA ARG A 166 30.04 14.83 -3.85
C ARG A 166 29.35 14.82 -2.49
N ARG A 167 28.09 14.41 -2.45
CA ARG A 167 27.32 14.29 -1.21
C ARG A 167 27.92 13.24 -0.28
N LEU A 168 28.26 12.05 -0.79
CA LEU A 168 28.94 11.00 -0.03
C LEU A 168 30.30 11.45 0.48
N GLN A 169 31.06 12.21 -0.32
CA GLN A 169 32.35 12.76 0.10
C GLN A 169 32.21 13.68 1.33
N GLN A 170 31.11 14.45 1.40
CA GLN A 170 30.81 15.35 2.51
C GLN A 170 30.32 14.60 3.76
N GLN A 171 29.44 13.61 3.59
CA GLN A 171 28.81 12.90 4.71
C GLN A 171 29.66 11.74 5.23
N ARG A 172 30.22 10.92 4.35
CA ARG A 172 30.95 9.70 4.69
C ARG A 172 32.02 9.37 3.63
N PRO A 173 33.25 9.92 3.75
CA PRO A 173 34.32 9.75 2.77
C PRO A 173 34.69 8.29 2.46
N SER A 174 34.56 7.39 3.44
CA SER A 174 34.80 5.95 3.25
C SER A 174 33.79 5.33 2.27
N ALA A 175 32.51 5.67 2.40
CA ALA A 175 31.45 5.17 1.52
C ALA A 175 31.62 5.72 0.10
N ALA A 176 32.06 6.97 -0.05
CA ALA A 176 32.40 7.55 -1.35
C ALA A 176 33.54 6.78 -2.04
N ALA A 177 34.62 6.46 -1.29
CA ALA A 177 35.73 5.67 -1.82
C ALA A 177 35.30 4.26 -2.22
N GLU A 178 34.41 3.64 -1.43
CA GLU A 178 33.83 2.33 -1.75
C GLU A 178 32.93 2.35 -2.98
N LEU A 179 32.09 3.37 -3.15
CA LEU A 179 31.25 3.56 -4.34
C LEU A 179 32.13 3.67 -5.59
N ARG A 180 33.16 4.51 -5.57
CA ARG A 180 34.11 4.67 -6.69
C ARG A 180 34.89 3.40 -7.01
N ARG A 181 35.23 2.60 -5.99
CA ARG A 181 35.85 1.29 -6.20
C ARG A 181 34.86 0.34 -6.87
N ALA A 182 33.63 0.22 -6.35
CA ALA A 182 32.60 -0.64 -6.91
C ALA A 182 32.30 -0.28 -8.38
N LEU A 183 32.18 1.00 -8.71
CA LEU A 183 32.00 1.47 -10.09
C LEU A 183 33.14 1.06 -11.01
N ARG A 184 34.40 1.18 -10.57
CA ARG A 184 35.57 0.76 -11.35
C ARG A 184 35.60 -0.76 -11.58
N GLU A 185 35.17 -1.54 -10.60
CA GLU A 185 35.10 -3.00 -10.67
C GLU A 185 34.01 -3.51 -11.65
N LEU A 186 32.98 -2.70 -11.96
CA LEU A 186 31.96 -3.07 -12.95
C LEU A 186 32.49 -3.08 -14.39
N GLY A 187 33.59 -2.39 -14.66
CA GLY A 187 34.18 -2.32 -16.00
C GLY A 187 33.36 -1.48 -16.98
N PRO A 188 33.43 -1.75 -18.30
CA PRO A 188 32.73 -0.95 -19.30
C PRO A 188 31.21 -1.10 -19.19
N LEU A 189 30.51 0.02 -19.22
CA LEU A 189 29.05 0.08 -19.17
C LEU A 189 28.48 0.13 -20.60
N ALA A 190 27.60 -0.81 -20.92
CA ALA A 190 26.82 -0.77 -22.15
C ALA A 190 25.57 0.08 -21.90
N ASN A 191 25.57 1.31 -22.41
CA ASN A 191 24.39 2.17 -22.37
C ASN A 191 23.45 1.76 -23.52
N ALA A 192 22.31 1.20 -23.16
CA ALA A 192 21.27 0.78 -24.08
C ALA A 192 20.11 1.78 -23.99
N GLU A 193 20.18 2.87 -24.78
CA GLU A 193 19.14 3.93 -24.78
C GLU A 193 17.76 3.39 -25.22
N ASP A 194 17.74 2.28 -25.95
CA ASP A 194 16.56 1.53 -26.37
C ASP A 194 15.84 0.82 -25.20
N VAL A 195 16.46 0.69 -24.03
CA VAL A 195 15.81 0.14 -22.82
C VAL A 195 14.57 0.95 -22.46
N ALA A 196 14.59 2.27 -22.65
CA ALA A 196 13.42 3.12 -22.40
C ALA A 196 12.21 2.69 -23.25
N LEU A 197 12.44 2.28 -24.50
CA LEU A 197 11.39 1.82 -25.43
C LEU A 197 10.74 0.50 -24.96
N GLN A 198 11.44 -0.30 -24.16
CA GLN A 198 10.93 -1.54 -23.60
C GLN A 198 10.33 -1.33 -22.21
N PHE A 199 10.92 -0.44 -21.41
CA PHE A 199 10.52 -0.17 -20.03
C PHE A 199 9.11 0.42 -19.95
N TRP A 200 8.81 1.47 -20.72
CA TRP A 200 7.52 2.17 -20.61
C TRP A 200 6.33 1.29 -21.00
N PRO A 201 6.35 0.49 -22.08
CA PRO A 201 5.26 -0.43 -22.40
C PRO A 201 5.01 -1.48 -21.31
N ARG A 202 6.08 -2.06 -20.73
CA ARG A 202 5.95 -3.05 -19.64
C ARG A 202 5.37 -2.45 -18.38
N MET A 203 5.80 -1.24 -18.03
CA MET A 203 5.23 -0.50 -16.92
C MET A 203 3.74 -0.18 -17.16
N ALA A 204 3.37 0.21 -18.38
CA ALA A 204 1.99 0.49 -18.75
C ALA A 204 1.10 -0.76 -18.70
N GLU A 205 1.58 -1.90 -19.23
CA GLU A 205 0.92 -3.21 -19.11
C GLU A 205 0.67 -3.56 -17.64
N ARG A 206 1.69 -3.39 -16.79
CA ARG A 206 1.58 -3.62 -15.35
C ARG A 206 0.55 -2.69 -14.70
N LEU A 207 0.57 -1.40 -15.01
CA LEU A 207 -0.43 -0.45 -14.50
C LEU A 207 -1.86 -0.78 -14.97
N GLY A 208 -2.01 -1.33 -16.18
CA GLY A 208 -3.31 -1.76 -16.70
C GLY A 208 -3.86 -3.03 -16.03
N THR A 209 -2.98 -3.91 -15.55
CA THR A 209 -3.36 -5.14 -14.82
C THR A 209 -3.54 -4.94 -13.31
N ILE A 210 -2.92 -3.91 -12.74
CA ILE A 210 -3.11 -3.54 -11.34
C ILE A 210 -4.48 -2.86 -11.21
N ALA A 211 -5.47 -3.55 -10.62
CA ALA A 211 -6.67 -2.90 -10.12
C ALA A 211 -6.24 -1.74 -9.22
N PRO A 212 -6.86 -0.53 -9.31
CA PRO A 212 -6.41 0.68 -8.64
C PRO A 212 -6.34 0.45 -7.12
N SER A 213 -5.20 -0.03 -6.65
CA SER A 213 -4.94 -0.31 -5.25
C SER A 213 -4.44 0.98 -4.64
N LEU A 214 -5.11 1.40 -3.56
CA LEU A 214 -4.80 2.59 -2.77
C LEU A 214 -3.38 2.52 -2.21
N THR A 215 -2.40 3.04 -2.96
CA THR A 215 -1.12 3.47 -2.40
C THR A 215 -1.28 4.93 -1.97
N LEU A 216 -1.59 5.16 -0.70
CA LEU A 216 -1.65 6.52 -0.13
C LEU A 216 -0.47 6.80 0.80
N GLN A 217 -0.11 8.08 0.86
CA GLN A 217 1.12 8.71 1.37
C GLN A 217 0.99 9.27 2.80
N PRO A 218 2.12 9.59 3.47
CA PRO A 218 2.17 10.38 4.71
C PRO A 218 1.96 11.91 4.48
N LEU A 219 0.96 12.52 5.12
CA LEU A 219 0.81 13.97 5.25
C LEU A 219 1.82 14.57 6.24
N VAL A 220 2.89 15.20 5.75
CA VAL A 220 3.67 16.17 6.53
C VAL A 220 3.07 17.56 6.29
N HIS A 221 2.27 18.04 7.24
CA HIS A 221 1.69 19.39 7.19
C HIS A 221 2.78 20.45 7.36
N GLY A 222 3.17 21.09 6.27
CA GLY A 222 3.94 22.34 6.29
C GLY A 222 3.04 23.57 6.43
N GLY A 223 3.10 24.23 7.58
CA GLY A 223 3.04 25.69 7.77
C GLY A 223 1.84 26.52 7.25
N ASN A 224 1.07 27.05 8.21
CA ASN A 224 0.28 28.30 8.21
C ASN A 224 -1.07 28.37 7.46
N ARG A 225 -2.19 28.27 8.21
CA ARG A 225 -3.04 29.41 8.66
C ARG A 225 -4.28 28.95 9.45
N ALA A 226 -4.64 29.80 10.43
CA ALA A 226 -5.96 30.04 11.04
C ALA A 226 -6.60 28.94 11.94
N GLU A 227 -6.50 29.22 13.24
CA GLU A 227 -7.43 28.97 14.36
C GLU A 227 -8.63 28.01 14.17
N THR A 228 -8.40 26.74 14.58
CA THR A 228 -9.36 25.71 15.10
C THR A 228 -10.49 25.20 14.18
N PRO A 229 -10.76 23.88 14.17
CA PRO A 229 -10.80 22.98 15.33
C PRO A 229 -9.65 21.96 15.34
N ARG A 230 -8.61 22.27 16.13
CA ARG A 230 -7.35 21.52 16.29
C ARG A 230 -7.50 20.05 16.73
N ALA A 231 -8.63 19.63 17.30
CA ALA A 231 -8.81 18.28 17.82
C ALA A 231 -9.10 17.23 16.72
N VAL A 232 -9.96 17.55 15.75
CA VAL A 232 -10.38 16.60 14.69
C VAL A 232 -9.24 16.35 13.69
N SER A 233 -8.46 17.38 13.37
CA SER A 233 -7.29 17.28 12.49
C SER A 233 -6.15 16.45 13.11
N SER A 234 -5.96 16.51 14.43
CA SER A 234 -4.95 15.70 15.13
C SER A 234 -5.30 14.22 15.19
N GLU A 235 -6.59 13.88 15.38
CA GLU A 235 -7.04 12.49 15.36
C GLU A 235 -6.91 11.87 13.97
N LEU A 236 -7.19 12.65 12.92
CA LEU A 236 -7.08 12.19 11.55
C LEU A 236 -5.63 11.95 11.13
N ALA A 237 -4.72 12.87 11.48
CA ALA A 237 -3.29 12.69 11.26
C ALA A 237 -2.72 11.49 12.05
N LEU A 238 -3.25 11.21 13.25
CA LEU A 238 -2.88 10.03 14.03
C LEU A 238 -3.41 8.74 13.39
N LEU A 239 -4.67 8.71 12.94
CA LEU A 239 -5.26 7.57 12.23
C LEU A 239 -4.56 7.29 10.91
N GLU A 240 -4.15 8.34 10.20
CA GLU A 240 -3.32 8.26 9.01
C GLU A 240 -1.97 7.61 9.32
N ALA A 241 -1.22 8.17 10.28
CA ALA A 241 0.07 7.64 10.69
C ALA A 241 -0.02 6.17 11.13
N LEU A 242 -1.01 5.81 11.95
CA LEU A 242 -1.25 4.42 12.38
C LEU A 242 -1.60 3.51 11.19
N THR A 243 -2.43 3.98 10.27
CA THR A 243 -2.79 3.23 9.06
C THR A 243 -1.54 2.97 8.20
N HIS A 244 -0.64 3.94 8.06
CA HIS A 244 0.61 3.77 7.34
C HIS A 244 1.61 2.85 8.06
N GLU A 245 1.76 3.00 9.37
CA GLU A 245 2.66 2.19 10.20
C GLU A 245 2.22 0.72 10.24
N VAL A 246 0.93 0.42 10.11
CA VAL A 246 0.41 -0.95 10.05
C VAL A 246 0.42 -1.50 8.61
N ARG A 247 0.02 -0.70 7.62
CA ARG A 247 -0.09 -1.16 6.22
C ARG A 247 1.27 -1.52 5.63
N THR A 248 2.30 -0.74 5.91
CA THR A 248 3.65 -0.94 5.33
C THR A 248 4.29 -2.29 5.71
N PRO A 249 4.37 -2.67 7.01
CA PRO A 249 4.90 -3.98 7.38
C PRO A 249 4.01 -5.12 6.90
N LEU A 250 2.68 -4.98 6.92
CA LEU A 250 1.78 -6.01 6.40
C LEU A 250 1.96 -6.23 4.89
N ALA A 251 2.09 -5.15 4.11
CA ALA A 251 2.38 -5.27 2.68
C ALA A 251 3.72 -5.98 2.43
N THR A 252 4.74 -5.67 3.23
CA THR A 252 6.05 -6.33 3.17
C THR A 252 5.94 -7.83 3.52
N ILE A 253 5.23 -8.16 4.60
CA ILE A 253 4.98 -9.55 5.02
C ILE A 253 4.30 -10.32 3.89
N ARG A 254 3.27 -9.74 3.26
CA ARG A 254 2.57 -10.35 2.12
C ARG A 254 3.48 -10.61 0.94
N THR A 255 4.35 -9.67 0.59
CA THR A 255 5.35 -9.86 -0.46
C THR A 255 6.25 -11.06 -0.16
N LEU A 256 6.74 -11.17 1.08
CA LEU A 256 7.55 -12.31 1.51
C LEU A 256 6.76 -13.63 1.48
N ILE A 257 5.50 -13.63 1.92
CA ILE A 257 4.62 -14.81 1.88
C ILE A 257 4.39 -15.26 0.43
N ARG A 258 4.05 -14.33 -0.47
CA ARG A 258 3.85 -14.63 -1.89
C ARG A 258 5.12 -15.14 -2.56
N SER A 259 6.28 -14.62 -2.15
CA SER A 259 7.58 -15.13 -2.57
C SER A 259 7.77 -16.59 -2.11
N LEU A 260 7.46 -16.90 -0.85
CA LEU A 260 7.51 -18.27 -0.34
C LEU A 260 6.54 -19.20 -1.09
N LEU A 261 5.30 -18.77 -1.34
CA LEU A 261 4.27 -19.57 -2.02
C LEU A 261 4.63 -19.97 -3.46
N ARG A 262 5.56 -19.26 -4.11
CA ARG A 262 6.10 -19.60 -5.43
C ARG A 262 7.10 -20.76 -5.41
N ARG A 263 7.62 -21.13 -4.24
CA ARG A 263 8.52 -22.27 -4.10
C ARG A 263 7.76 -23.60 -4.26
N SER A 264 8.37 -24.55 -4.97
CA SER A 264 7.82 -25.89 -5.19
C SER A 264 8.15 -26.88 -4.06
N ASP A 265 9.09 -26.54 -3.18
CA ASP A 265 9.59 -27.41 -2.09
C ASP A 265 8.83 -27.24 -0.76
N LEU A 266 7.68 -26.56 -0.76
CA LEU A 266 6.84 -26.38 0.42
C LEU A 266 5.89 -27.56 0.64
N SER A 267 5.79 -28.02 1.89
CA SER A 267 4.74 -28.97 2.28
C SER A 267 3.35 -28.33 2.18
N ALA A 268 2.32 -29.16 1.97
CA ALA A 268 0.93 -28.71 1.85
C ALA A 268 0.47 -27.90 3.08
N VAL A 269 0.86 -28.34 4.29
CA VAL A 269 0.52 -27.65 5.54
C VAL A 269 1.17 -26.26 5.61
N VAL A 270 2.44 -26.11 5.20
CA VAL A 270 3.11 -24.80 5.22
C VAL A 270 2.49 -23.87 4.17
N ARG A 271 2.16 -24.38 2.99
CA ARG A 271 1.46 -23.63 1.93
C ARG A 271 0.11 -23.11 2.44
N GLU A 272 -0.70 -23.96 3.04
CA GLU A 272 -2.00 -23.59 3.60
C GLU A 272 -1.87 -22.49 4.68
N ARG A 273 -0.89 -22.62 5.59
CA ARG A 273 -0.63 -21.60 6.61
C ARG A 273 -0.19 -20.27 6.01
N LEU A 274 0.67 -20.29 4.98
CA LEU A 274 1.10 -19.08 4.28
C LEU A 274 -0.08 -18.40 3.58
N GLU A 275 -0.94 -19.14 2.90
CA GLU A 275 -2.17 -18.61 2.29
C GLU A 275 -3.15 -18.03 3.33
N GLN A 276 -3.22 -18.65 4.51
CA GLN A 276 -3.99 -18.13 5.64
C GLN A 276 -3.42 -16.79 6.10
N ILE A 277 -2.10 -16.69 6.30
CA ILE A 277 -1.46 -15.44 6.74
C ILE A 277 -1.56 -14.32 5.69
N ASP A 278 -1.40 -14.62 4.38
CA ASP A 278 -1.59 -13.60 3.32
C ASP A 278 -3.03 -13.07 3.31
N GLY A 279 -4.01 -13.95 3.52
CA GLY A 279 -5.43 -13.59 3.65
C GLY A 279 -5.68 -12.64 4.83
N GLU A 280 -5.18 -12.98 6.03
CA GLU A 280 -5.31 -12.14 7.23
C GLU A 280 -4.62 -10.78 7.05
N CYS A 281 -3.43 -10.75 6.45
CA CYS A 281 -2.73 -9.50 6.15
C CYS A 281 -3.51 -8.64 5.15
N ASN A 282 -4.13 -9.25 4.13
CA ASN A 282 -4.99 -8.52 3.19
C ASN A 282 -6.18 -7.89 3.91
N GLU A 283 -6.88 -8.67 4.73
CA GLU A 283 -8.04 -8.21 5.48
C GLU A 283 -7.69 -7.03 6.42
N GLN A 284 -6.54 -7.10 7.12
CA GLN A 284 -6.11 -5.98 7.95
C GLN A 284 -5.80 -4.73 7.12
N ILE A 285 -5.13 -4.87 5.97
CA ILE A 285 -4.85 -3.73 5.06
C ILE A 285 -6.14 -3.06 4.58
N ASP A 286 -7.13 -3.85 4.19
CA ASP A 286 -8.43 -3.38 3.72
C ASP A 286 -9.21 -2.69 4.84
N ARG A 287 -9.23 -3.30 6.03
CA ARG A 287 -9.88 -2.74 7.24
C ARG A 287 -9.31 -1.38 7.62
N PHE A 288 -7.98 -1.24 7.67
CA PHE A 288 -7.35 0.05 7.96
C PHE A 288 -7.60 1.07 6.83
N GLY A 289 -7.71 0.63 5.58
CA GLY A 289 -8.15 1.49 4.47
C GLY A 289 -9.55 2.06 4.66
N LEU A 290 -10.50 1.23 5.07
CA LEU A 290 -11.87 1.68 5.37
C LEU A 290 -11.92 2.64 6.56
N ILE A 291 -11.12 2.39 7.61
CA ILE A 291 -11.00 3.27 8.78
C ILE A 291 -10.50 4.65 8.39
N PHE A 292 -9.41 4.70 7.63
CA PHE A 292 -8.84 5.96 7.17
C PHE A 292 -9.82 6.74 6.29
N HIS A 293 -10.45 6.07 5.32
CA HIS A 293 -11.42 6.72 4.45
C HIS A 293 -12.59 7.30 5.26
N ALA A 294 -13.13 6.55 6.22
CA ALA A 294 -14.18 7.06 7.09
C ALA A 294 -13.76 8.28 7.92
N ALA A 295 -12.49 8.35 8.35
CA ALA A 295 -11.95 9.50 9.06
C ALA A 295 -11.85 10.74 8.17
N GLU A 296 -11.34 10.57 6.94
CA GLU A 296 -11.31 11.61 5.92
C GLU A 296 -12.71 12.19 5.68
N LEU A 297 -13.71 11.33 5.48
CA LEU A 297 -15.09 11.75 5.26
C LEU A 297 -15.70 12.53 6.44
N GLN A 298 -15.23 12.27 7.66
CA GLN A 298 -15.72 12.97 8.85
C GLN A 298 -15.10 14.35 9.05
N SER A 299 -13.93 14.59 8.46
CA SER A 299 -13.25 15.89 8.51
C SER A 299 -13.73 16.89 7.46
N GLN A 300 -14.48 16.43 6.46
CA GLN A 300 -15.08 17.29 5.44
C GLN A 300 -16.28 18.05 6.04
N PRO A 301 -16.34 19.39 5.95
CA PRO A 301 -17.46 20.18 6.45
C PRO A 301 -18.78 19.80 5.78
N GLU A 302 -19.87 19.68 6.55
CA GLU A 302 -21.24 19.41 6.04
C GLU A 302 -21.83 20.57 5.21
N SER A 303 -21.09 21.66 5.01
CA SER A 303 -21.56 22.94 4.45
C SER A 303 -21.56 23.07 2.92
N ASP A 304 -21.25 22.02 2.17
CA ASP A 304 -21.46 22.00 0.71
C ASP A 304 -22.87 21.51 0.36
N GLU A 305 -23.90 22.22 0.87
CA GLU A 305 -25.25 22.20 0.27
C GLU A 305 -25.26 22.88 -1.12
N SER A 306 -24.13 23.43 -1.56
CA SER A 306 -23.89 24.03 -2.87
C SER A 306 -23.31 23.03 -3.88
N GLY A 307 -23.89 21.83 -4.01
CA GLY A 307 -23.91 20.99 -5.22
C GLY A 307 -22.63 20.63 -6.02
N HIS A 308 -21.42 21.06 -5.67
CA HIS A 308 -20.24 20.97 -6.55
C HIS A 308 -18.96 20.40 -5.90
N GLY A 309 -19.00 20.01 -4.62
CA GLY A 309 -17.94 19.22 -4.00
C GLY A 309 -18.10 17.74 -4.34
N GLU A 310 -17.23 17.23 -5.22
CA GLU A 310 -17.01 15.81 -5.56
C GLU A 310 -18.13 14.85 -5.15
N ARG A 311 -19.26 14.88 -5.88
CA ARG A 311 -20.09 13.67 -5.96
C ARG A 311 -19.16 12.57 -6.43
N GLU A 312 -18.84 11.60 -5.57
CA GLU A 312 -18.24 10.33 -5.98
C GLU A 312 -18.95 9.92 -7.27
N ARG A 313 -18.19 9.71 -8.35
CA ARG A 313 -18.75 9.49 -9.69
C ARG A 313 -19.42 8.12 -9.72
N LEU A 314 -20.62 8.03 -9.14
CA LEU A 314 -21.40 6.80 -9.08
C LEU A 314 -21.71 6.38 -10.52
N ALA A 315 -21.39 5.15 -10.84
CA ALA A 315 -21.64 4.51 -12.11
C ALA A 315 -22.82 3.54 -11.97
N ARG A 316 -23.45 3.23 -13.11
CA ARG A 316 -24.40 2.11 -13.18
C ARG A 316 -23.63 0.83 -12.87
N THR A 317 -23.95 0.25 -11.72
CA THR A 317 -23.27 -0.91 -11.16
C THR A 317 -24.24 -2.08 -11.15
N ASP A 318 -23.84 -3.19 -11.76
CA ASP A 318 -24.55 -4.47 -11.64
C ASP A 318 -24.14 -5.14 -10.33
N LEU A 319 -24.99 -5.01 -9.32
CA LEU A 319 -24.73 -5.57 -8.00
C LEU A 319 -24.79 -7.11 -8.01
N SER A 320 -25.57 -7.71 -8.91
CA SER A 320 -25.62 -9.17 -9.05
C SER A 320 -24.30 -9.71 -9.58
N ALA A 321 -23.75 -9.08 -10.63
CA ALA A 321 -22.45 -9.44 -11.19
C ALA A 321 -21.32 -9.26 -10.16
N LEU A 322 -21.32 -8.13 -9.42
CA LEU A 322 -20.34 -7.87 -8.37
C LEU A 322 -20.36 -8.94 -7.27
N LEU A 323 -21.54 -9.30 -6.75
CA LEU A 323 -21.66 -10.32 -5.70
C LEU A 323 -21.21 -11.71 -6.18
N ARG A 324 -21.58 -12.09 -7.41
CA ARG A 324 -21.13 -13.36 -8.01
C ARG A 324 -19.61 -13.40 -8.23
N GLN A 325 -18.99 -12.27 -8.57
CA GLN A 325 -17.54 -12.16 -8.66
C GLN A 325 -16.86 -12.37 -7.30
N LEU A 326 -17.48 -11.89 -6.21
CA LEU A 326 -16.90 -11.93 -4.86
C LEU A 326 -17.19 -13.23 -4.10
N GLU A 327 -18.21 -13.98 -4.51
CA GLU A 327 -18.61 -15.24 -3.86
C GLU A 327 -17.45 -16.23 -3.66
N PRO A 328 -16.61 -16.57 -4.66
CA PRO A 328 -15.52 -17.52 -4.46
C PRO A 328 -14.45 -17.05 -3.47
N LEU A 329 -14.31 -15.73 -3.30
CA LEU A 329 -13.40 -15.14 -2.32
C LEU A 329 -13.97 -15.31 -0.90
N TRP A 330 -15.24 -14.94 -0.71
CA TRP A 330 -15.90 -15.04 0.60
C TRP A 330 -16.13 -16.48 1.05
N GLN A 331 -16.46 -17.40 0.13
CA GLN A 331 -16.54 -18.83 0.45
C GLN A 331 -15.24 -19.32 1.08
N ARG A 332 -14.11 -19.10 0.40
CA ARG A 332 -12.78 -19.49 0.92
C ARG A 332 -12.42 -18.79 2.23
N GLN A 333 -12.75 -17.51 2.37
CA GLN A 333 -12.46 -16.73 3.58
C GLN A 333 -13.24 -17.29 4.79
N LEU A 334 -14.53 -17.57 4.61
CA LEU A 334 -15.40 -18.05 5.69
C LEU A 334 -15.15 -19.52 6.01
N GLU A 335 -14.87 -20.36 5.02
CA GLU A 335 -14.50 -21.78 5.21
C GLU A 335 -13.27 -21.93 6.10
N ARG A 336 -12.26 -21.05 5.95
CA ARG A 336 -11.07 -21.02 6.82
C ARG A 336 -11.41 -20.72 8.28
N ARG A 337 -12.53 -20.05 8.54
CA ARG A 337 -13.07 -19.78 9.89
C ARG A 337 -14.05 -20.88 10.36
N GLY A 338 -14.21 -21.96 9.58
CA GLY A 338 -15.16 -23.03 9.84
C GLY A 338 -16.62 -22.63 9.60
N LEU A 339 -16.87 -21.61 8.78
CA LEU A 339 -18.21 -21.12 8.46
C LEU A 339 -18.62 -21.56 7.05
N GLN A 340 -19.92 -21.75 6.84
CA GLN A 340 -20.48 -21.98 5.50
C GLN A 340 -20.98 -20.66 4.92
N PHE A 341 -20.80 -20.43 3.62
CA PHE A 341 -21.30 -19.25 2.92
C PHE A 341 -22.29 -19.63 1.81
N GLU A 342 -23.40 -18.92 1.74
CA GLU A 342 -24.44 -19.10 0.71
C GLU A 342 -24.79 -17.74 0.09
N LEU A 343 -24.67 -17.61 -1.23
CA LEU A 343 -25.13 -16.44 -1.99
C LEU A 343 -26.47 -16.73 -2.66
N GLN A 344 -27.46 -15.86 -2.43
CA GLN A 344 -28.79 -15.92 -3.05
C GLN A 344 -29.06 -14.65 -3.85
N VAL A 345 -28.88 -14.73 -5.18
CA VAL A 345 -29.04 -13.59 -6.09
C VAL A 345 -29.90 -14.01 -7.28
N PRO A 346 -31.07 -13.40 -7.50
CA PRO A 346 -31.89 -13.59 -8.70
C PRO A 346 -31.12 -13.30 -9.99
N ASP A 347 -31.49 -13.95 -11.09
CA ASP A 347 -30.75 -13.86 -12.36
C ASP A 347 -30.80 -12.48 -13.02
N GLU A 348 -31.92 -11.78 -12.87
CA GLU A 348 -32.12 -10.46 -13.47
C GLU A 348 -32.51 -9.45 -12.39
N LEU A 349 -31.63 -8.49 -12.12
CA LEU A 349 -31.90 -7.36 -11.25
C LEU A 349 -31.47 -6.06 -11.93
N PRO A 350 -32.22 -4.96 -11.73
CA PRO A 350 -31.87 -3.69 -12.33
C PRO A 350 -30.61 -3.09 -11.67
N PRO A 351 -29.80 -2.33 -12.41
CA PRO A 351 -28.55 -1.76 -11.90
C PRO A 351 -28.80 -0.68 -10.86
N VAL A 352 -27.79 -0.42 -10.02
CA VAL A 352 -27.81 0.62 -8.97
C VAL A 352 -26.73 1.68 -9.25
N LEU A 353 -26.88 2.88 -8.69
CA LEU A 353 -25.83 3.90 -8.76
C LEU A 353 -24.84 3.68 -7.61
N SER A 354 -23.62 3.25 -7.92
CA SER A 354 -22.56 3.05 -6.93
C SER A 354 -21.15 3.16 -7.54
N ASP A 355 -20.11 3.08 -6.71
CA ASP A 355 -18.72 2.87 -7.15
C ASP A 355 -18.38 1.39 -6.94
N PRO A 356 -18.23 0.59 -8.02
CA PRO A 356 -17.99 -0.86 -7.91
C PRO A 356 -16.77 -1.21 -7.06
N SER A 357 -15.68 -0.44 -7.20
CA SER A 357 -14.41 -0.73 -6.54
C SER A 357 -14.48 -0.47 -5.03
N ARG A 358 -15.10 0.64 -4.63
CA ARG A 358 -15.29 0.96 -3.21
C ARG A 358 -16.36 0.08 -2.58
N LEU A 359 -17.40 -0.25 -3.35
CA LEU A 359 -18.46 -1.14 -2.91
C LEU A 359 -17.92 -2.54 -2.62
N GLU A 360 -17.02 -3.07 -3.46
CA GLU A 360 -16.31 -4.32 -3.21
C GLU A 360 -15.63 -4.32 -1.83
N THR A 361 -14.81 -3.31 -1.54
CA THR A 361 -14.11 -3.19 -0.24
C THR A 361 -15.10 -3.08 0.93
N MET A 362 -16.14 -2.26 0.78
CA MET A 362 -17.16 -2.08 1.82
C MET A 362 -17.95 -3.36 2.11
N LEU A 363 -18.30 -4.13 1.06
CA LEU A 363 -18.97 -5.41 1.20
C LEU A 363 -18.07 -6.45 1.84
N GLY A 364 -16.78 -6.49 1.45
CA GLY A 364 -15.78 -7.33 2.10
C GLY A 364 -15.65 -7.04 3.60
N GLY A 365 -15.56 -5.76 3.97
CA GLY A 365 -15.52 -5.34 5.38
C GLY A 365 -16.80 -5.68 6.16
N LEU A 366 -17.97 -5.62 5.52
CA LEU A 366 -19.23 -6.04 6.13
C LEU A 366 -19.26 -7.55 6.38
N VAL A 367 -18.92 -8.37 5.38
CA VAL A 367 -18.91 -9.83 5.50
C VAL A 367 -17.90 -10.27 6.57
N ASP A 368 -16.71 -9.69 6.56
CA ASP A 368 -15.69 -9.93 7.58
C ASP A 368 -16.21 -9.60 8.99
N ARG A 369 -16.69 -8.36 9.20
CA ARG A 369 -17.26 -7.93 10.50
C ARG A 369 -18.38 -8.86 10.96
N PHE A 370 -19.28 -9.23 10.06
CA PHE A 370 -20.40 -10.11 10.36
C PHE A 370 -19.94 -11.50 10.81
N SER A 371 -18.87 -12.02 10.19
CA SER A 371 -18.37 -13.37 10.46
C SER A 371 -17.60 -13.51 11.78
N ARG A 372 -16.94 -12.44 12.27
CA ARG A 372 -16.10 -12.48 13.49
C ARG A 372 -16.84 -12.90 14.78
N GLY A 373 -18.15 -12.66 14.85
CA GLY A 373 -18.97 -13.00 16.02
C GLY A 373 -19.64 -14.37 15.96
N LEU A 374 -19.36 -15.17 14.93
CA LEU A 374 -20.04 -16.45 14.69
C LEU A 374 -19.22 -17.62 15.24
N SER A 375 -19.91 -18.63 15.79
CA SER A 375 -19.31 -19.91 16.15
C SER A 375 -19.03 -20.75 14.89
N GLY A 376 -18.01 -21.61 14.95
CA GLY A 376 -17.74 -22.59 13.90
C GLY A 376 -18.98 -23.45 13.61
N GLY A 377 -19.18 -23.80 12.34
CA GLY A 377 -20.34 -24.52 11.82
C GLY A 377 -21.54 -23.64 11.47
N SER A 378 -21.52 -22.34 11.78
CA SER A 378 -22.61 -21.42 11.40
C SER A 378 -22.65 -21.20 9.89
N ARG A 379 -23.85 -20.98 9.35
CA ARG A 379 -24.05 -20.65 7.93
C ARG A 379 -24.35 -19.16 7.76
N VAL A 380 -23.55 -18.48 6.97
CA VAL A 380 -23.75 -17.08 6.56
C VAL A 380 -24.45 -17.06 5.22
N ARG A 381 -25.61 -16.40 5.16
CA ARG A 381 -26.37 -16.20 3.93
C ARG A 381 -26.32 -14.74 3.52
N LEU A 382 -25.88 -14.48 2.29
CA LEU A 382 -25.96 -13.17 1.65
C LEU A 382 -27.06 -13.23 0.58
N SER A 383 -28.07 -12.38 0.70
CA SER A 383 -29.21 -12.36 -0.22
C SER A 383 -29.40 -10.98 -0.85
N LEU A 384 -29.66 -10.94 -2.15
CA LEU A 384 -30.00 -9.71 -2.87
C LEU A 384 -31.41 -9.86 -3.45
N GLN A 385 -32.32 -8.96 -3.10
CA GLN A 385 -33.72 -9.04 -3.54
C GLN A 385 -34.26 -7.67 -3.96
N PRO A 386 -35.18 -7.59 -4.93
CA PRO A 386 -35.87 -6.36 -5.24
C PRO A 386 -36.82 -5.99 -4.08
N ALA A 387 -36.87 -4.70 -3.75
CA ALA A 387 -37.68 -4.14 -2.68
C ALA A 387 -38.24 -2.78 -3.12
N GLY A 388 -39.28 -2.82 -3.96
CA GLY A 388 -39.86 -1.62 -4.58
C GLY A 388 -38.87 -0.97 -5.54
N ASN A 389 -38.56 0.32 -5.33
CA ASN A 389 -37.57 1.06 -6.13
C ASN A 389 -36.12 0.93 -5.60
N ARG A 390 -35.85 -0.13 -4.84
CA ARG A 390 -34.53 -0.41 -4.27
C ARG A 390 -34.19 -1.88 -4.41
N LEU A 391 -32.89 -2.19 -4.41
CA LEU A 391 -32.39 -3.51 -4.10
C LEU A 391 -32.07 -3.60 -2.61
N LYS A 392 -32.49 -4.69 -1.97
CA LYS A 392 -32.21 -5.04 -0.58
C LYS A 392 -31.15 -6.12 -0.55
N LEU A 393 -29.97 -5.76 -0.10
CA LEU A 393 -28.89 -6.69 0.25
C LEU A 393 -29.01 -7.04 1.74
N GLN A 394 -29.10 -8.31 2.10
CA GLN A 394 -29.22 -8.75 3.49
C GLN A 394 -28.19 -9.83 3.80
N ILE A 395 -27.48 -9.66 4.92
CA ILE A 395 -26.55 -10.64 5.50
C ILE A 395 -27.19 -11.21 6.77
N CYS A 396 -27.39 -12.53 6.79
CA CYS A 396 -27.99 -13.29 7.87
C CYS A 396 -27.08 -14.45 8.29
N SER A 397 -27.19 -14.91 9.54
CA SER A 397 -26.53 -16.12 10.02
C SER A 397 -27.56 -17.12 10.54
N GLU A 398 -27.47 -18.37 10.09
CA GLU A 398 -28.16 -19.51 10.70
C GLU A 398 -27.19 -20.14 11.72
N GLY A 399 -27.50 -19.96 13.00
CA GLY A 399 -26.69 -20.44 14.12
C GLY A 399 -26.94 -19.65 15.39
N THR A 400 -26.65 -20.25 16.55
CA THR A 400 -26.76 -19.58 17.85
C THR A 400 -25.63 -18.57 17.98
N ARG A 401 -25.90 -17.29 17.77
CA ARG A 401 -24.97 -16.25 18.24
C ARG A 401 -24.96 -16.27 19.76
N PRO A 402 -23.79 -16.21 20.42
CA PRO A 402 -23.75 -15.94 21.84
C PRO A 402 -24.58 -14.68 22.12
N GLN A 403 -25.55 -14.75 23.03
CA GLN A 403 -26.20 -13.56 23.56
C GLN A 403 -25.18 -12.79 24.39
N ARG A 404 -24.27 -12.08 23.72
CA ARG A 404 -23.36 -11.14 24.35
C ARG A 404 -23.97 -9.75 24.19
N PRO A 405 -23.99 -8.94 25.25
CA PRO A 405 -24.17 -7.51 25.07
C PRO A 405 -23.05 -7.04 24.15
N GLU A 406 -23.39 -6.51 22.98
CA GLU A 406 -22.44 -5.81 22.11
C GLU A 406 -22.04 -4.51 22.81
N ASP A 407 -21.18 -4.60 23.83
CA ASP A 407 -20.70 -3.45 24.61
C ASP A 407 -19.56 -2.74 23.84
N HIS A 408 -19.87 -2.30 22.62
CA HIS A 408 -18.96 -1.56 21.78
C HIS A 408 -18.85 -0.12 22.30
N ARG A 409 -17.67 0.22 22.85
CA ARG A 409 -17.39 1.58 23.29
C ARG A 409 -16.97 2.42 22.10
N ARG A 410 -17.60 3.57 21.92
CA ARG A 410 -17.21 4.51 20.88
C ARG A 410 -15.85 5.10 21.21
N VAL A 411 -14.92 5.06 20.25
CA VAL A 411 -13.57 5.63 20.37
C VAL A 411 -13.46 6.72 19.30
N GLY A 412 -13.55 7.97 19.73
CA GLY A 412 -13.58 9.09 18.79
C GLY A 412 -14.79 9.05 17.84
N PRO A 413 -14.70 9.75 16.71
CA PRO A 413 -15.89 10.02 15.91
C PRO A 413 -16.14 8.91 14.86
N VAL A 414 -15.10 8.17 14.48
CA VAL A 414 -15.10 7.13 13.43
C VAL A 414 -15.13 5.70 13.97
N LEU A 415 -14.56 5.43 15.16
CA LEU A 415 -14.24 4.07 15.60
C LEU A 415 -15.13 3.56 16.74
N SER A 416 -15.22 2.24 16.83
CA SER A 416 -15.73 1.50 17.98
C SER A 416 -14.71 0.47 18.43
N TRP A 417 -14.65 0.24 19.74
CA TRP A 417 -13.76 -0.72 20.37
C TRP A 417 -14.60 -1.75 21.13
N ASP A 418 -14.27 -3.02 20.92
CA ASP A 418 -14.78 -4.13 21.71
C ASP A 418 -13.79 -4.46 22.85
N PRO A 419 -14.16 -4.21 24.12
CA PRO A 419 -13.30 -4.48 25.26
C PRO A 419 -12.98 -5.95 25.50
N GLU A 420 -13.83 -6.89 25.07
CA GLU A 420 -13.61 -8.32 25.27
C GLU A 420 -12.63 -8.90 24.26
N THR A 421 -12.77 -8.48 22.99
CA THR A 421 -11.91 -8.98 21.90
C THR A 421 -10.71 -8.09 21.62
N GLY A 422 -10.68 -6.88 22.19
CA GLY A 422 -9.69 -5.85 21.86
C GLY A 422 -9.84 -5.31 20.43
N SER A 423 -10.92 -5.65 19.72
CA SER A 423 -11.05 -5.36 18.29
C SER A 423 -11.48 -3.91 18.02
N LEU A 424 -10.80 -3.26 17.08
CA LEU A 424 -11.06 -1.86 16.67
C LEU A 424 -11.80 -1.80 15.33
N GLN A 425 -13.05 -1.37 15.30
CA GLN A 425 -13.90 -1.41 14.10
C GLN A 425 -14.39 -0.01 13.73
N LEU A 426 -14.93 0.12 12.53
CA LEU A 426 -15.70 1.30 12.16
C LEU A 426 -16.96 1.37 13.04
N SER A 427 -17.24 2.57 13.54
CA SER A 427 -18.50 2.87 14.20
C SER A 427 -19.67 2.68 13.23
N ARG A 428 -20.84 2.40 13.80
CA ARG A 428 -22.08 2.28 13.02
C ARG A 428 -22.37 3.53 12.19
N GLN A 429 -22.15 4.73 12.76
CA GLN A 429 -22.35 6.00 12.06
C GLN A 429 -21.39 6.16 10.87
N ALA A 430 -20.12 5.84 11.06
CA ALA A 430 -19.13 5.88 9.97
C ALA A 430 -19.49 4.90 8.84
N THR A 431 -19.87 3.67 9.19
CA THR A 431 -20.29 2.66 8.22
C THR A 431 -21.54 3.10 7.44
N GLN A 432 -22.53 3.69 8.12
CA GLN A 432 -23.73 4.25 7.48
C GLN A 432 -23.40 5.38 6.50
N ARG A 433 -22.49 6.29 6.87
CA ARG A 433 -22.04 7.41 6.01
C ARG A 433 -21.30 6.90 4.78
N LEU A 434 -20.40 5.93 4.93
CA LEU A 434 -19.70 5.30 3.82
C LEU A 434 -20.68 4.66 2.82
N PHE A 435 -21.64 3.86 3.29
CA PHE A 435 -22.67 3.32 2.41
C PHE A 435 -23.51 4.42 1.75
N HIS A 436 -23.83 5.49 2.48
CA HIS A 436 -24.59 6.61 1.94
C HIS A 436 -23.91 7.27 0.74
N ARG A 437 -22.59 7.46 0.79
CA ARG A 437 -21.84 8.00 -0.35
C ARG A 437 -21.81 7.06 -1.55
N LEU A 438 -21.76 5.75 -1.29
CA LEU A 438 -21.87 4.70 -2.30
C LEU A 438 -23.31 4.46 -2.82
N GLY A 439 -24.24 5.36 -2.53
CA GLY A 439 -25.65 5.25 -2.92
C GLY A 439 -26.46 4.27 -2.08
N GLY A 440 -25.87 3.58 -1.11
CA GLY A 440 -26.52 2.62 -0.23
C GLY A 440 -27.10 3.24 1.05
N ARG A 441 -28.07 2.59 1.68
CA ARG A 441 -28.56 2.92 3.02
C ARG A 441 -28.51 1.70 3.92
N LEU A 442 -27.58 1.74 4.88
CA LEU A 442 -27.38 0.68 5.87
C LEU A 442 -28.41 0.78 7.01
N ALA A 443 -29.13 -0.32 7.24
CA ALA A 443 -30.02 -0.54 8.35
C ALA A 443 -29.60 -1.82 9.10
N GLU A 444 -29.24 -1.65 10.37
CA GLU A 444 -28.98 -2.76 11.29
C GLU A 444 -30.19 -2.89 12.23
N ARG A 445 -30.79 -4.07 12.28
CA ARG A 445 -31.86 -4.39 13.23
C ARG A 445 -31.26 -5.04 14.47
N SER A 446 -31.87 -4.78 15.63
CA SER A 446 -31.54 -5.43 16.90
C SER A 446 -31.84 -6.92 16.76
N GLY A 447 -30.81 -7.73 16.51
CA GLY A 447 -30.96 -9.15 16.21
C GLY A 447 -30.10 -9.61 15.03
N SER A 448 -28.82 -9.24 15.01
CA SER A 448 -27.76 -9.82 14.18
C SER A 448 -27.75 -9.60 12.67
N ASP A 449 -28.86 -9.24 12.03
CA ASP A 449 -28.93 -9.09 10.57
C ASP A 449 -28.50 -7.69 10.10
N ILE A 450 -27.69 -7.68 9.04
CA ILE A 450 -27.25 -6.45 8.36
C ILE A 450 -28.06 -6.31 7.07
N THR A 451 -28.70 -5.16 6.85
CA THR A 451 -29.42 -4.87 5.61
C THR A 451 -28.91 -3.58 4.97
N VAL A 452 -28.61 -3.60 3.68
CA VAL A 452 -28.25 -2.41 2.89
C VAL A 452 -29.25 -2.25 1.75
N PHE A 453 -29.79 -1.05 1.59
CA PHE A 453 -30.70 -0.72 0.50
C PHE A 453 -30.01 0.15 -0.55
N PHE A 454 -30.04 -0.24 -1.82
CA PHE A 454 -29.52 0.54 -2.93
C PHE A 454 -30.67 1.00 -3.83
N PRO A 455 -30.77 2.30 -4.19
CA PRO A 455 -31.75 2.77 -5.14
C PRO A 455 -31.45 2.24 -6.54
N VAL A 456 -32.50 1.84 -7.24
CA VAL A 456 -32.40 1.38 -8.63
C VAL A 456 -32.21 2.59 -9.55
N CYS A 457 -31.38 2.45 -10.59
CA CYS A 457 -31.13 3.47 -11.61
C CYS A 457 -32.36 3.73 -12.51
#